data_AF-A0A1G0C5M9-F1
#
_entry.id   AF-A0A1G0C5M9-F1
#
_cell.length_a   1.000
_cell.length_b   1.000
_cell.length_c   1.000
_cell.angle_alpha   90.00
_cell.angle_beta   90.00
_cell.angle_gamma   90.00
#
_symmetry.space_group_name_H-M   'P 1'
#
loop_
_entity.id
_entity.type
_entity.pdbx_description
1 polymer ?
#
loop_
_entity_poly.entity_id
_entity_poly.type
_entity_poly.pdbx_seq_one_letter_code
_entity_poly.pdbx_strand_id
1 'polypeptide(L)'
;MKQLLLPFFVFFALQTVYGQLPVAQPGMGQVFSTVSSMGRGLRQANEAQKREREEEERDYMYTNFITLADTFYNRQQYEKAISQYQQALLYKNEQYPKDRIVLATAAQGRLNGDPYQLAVDKGDSLFALSQYQPSIERYNEAITLKSGEQYPRDQVTKANLELARWKTVHFSGLPIAGQRVDEQSSKAFSDDPWSDFVVAGRYAWTDRALTFSNFTELDGVAIPANTRLIVYSERDFKGTVLLDITGPAIVYNSAGIPPTGFFTETYTTPLLQETFPPAVRTQSNSDMHLWINGSMEILTIK
;
A
#
# COMPACT_ATOMS: atom_id res chain seq x y z
N MET A 1 1.81 -63.07 17.43
CA MET A 1 0.44 -63.42 17.86
C MET A 1 -0.41 -62.17 17.80
N LYS A 2 -1.57 -62.27 17.14
CA LYS A 2 -2.56 -61.21 16.85
C LYS A 2 -3.22 -60.65 18.13
N GLN A 3 -3.53 -59.35 18.11
CA GLN A 3 -4.73 -58.67 18.64
C GLN A 3 -4.61 -57.17 18.26
N LEU A 4 -5.10 -56.70 17.11
CA LEU A 4 -6.46 -56.22 16.77
C LEU A 4 -7.05 -55.20 17.76
N LEU A 5 -7.07 -53.91 17.38
CA LEU A 5 -8.03 -52.89 17.86
C LEU A 5 -8.21 -51.82 16.75
N LEU A 6 -9.46 -51.66 16.32
CA LEU A 6 -9.94 -50.88 15.17
C LEU A 6 -9.85 -49.35 15.38
N PRO A 7 -9.85 -48.53 14.30
CA PRO A 7 -10.15 -47.11 14.40
C PRO A 7 -11.67 -46.89 14.51
N PHE A 8 -12.11 -46.18 15.54
CA PHE A 8 -13.50 -45.77 15.71
C PHE A 8 -13.77 -44.53 14.83
N PHE A 9 -14.40 -44.74 13.67
CA PHE A 9 -15.04 -43.67 12.89
C PHE A 9 -16.35 -43.30 13.59
N VAL A 10 -16.44 -42.08 14.15
CA VAL A 10 -17.73 -41.54 14.62
C VAL A 10 -18.43 -40.90 13.43
N PHE A 11 -19.37 -41.64 12.83
CA PHE A 11 -20.38 -41.11 11.92
C PHE A 11 -21.33 -40.21 12.71
N PHE A 12 -21.41 -38.92 12.37
CA PHE A 12 -22.54 -38.08 12.78
C PHE A 12 -23.75 -38.44 11.93
N ALA A 13 -24.68 -39.21 12.52
CA ALA A 13 -26.02 -39.37 11.96
C ALA A 13 -26.85 -38.12 12.30
N LEU A 14 -27.26 -37.36 11.28
CA LEU A 14 -28.37 -36.41 11.43
C LEU A 14 -29.65 -37.21 11.62
N GLN A 15 -30.24 -37.13 12.82
CA GLN A 15 -31.68 -37.34 12.98
C GLN A 15 -32.28 -36.15 13.71
N THR A 16 -33.14 -35.42 13.00
CA THR A 16 -34.06 -34.43 13.54
C THR A 16 -35.20 -35.14 14.27
N VAL A 17 -35.22 -35.04 15.60
CA VAL A 17 -36.43 -35.28 16.40
C VAL A 17 -36.54 -34.14 17.42
N TYR A 18 -37.66 -33.40 17.34
CA TYR A 18 -38.07 -32.38 18.28
C TYR A 18 -38.26 -32.99 19.68
N GLY A 19 -37.62 -32.43 20.70
CA GLY A 19 -37.95 -32.71 22.10
C GLY A 19 -36.81 -32.53 23.10
N GLN A 20 -36.95 -31.50 23.95
CA GLN A 20 -36.24 -31.26 25.23
C GLN A 20 -34.75 -30.89 25.17
N LEU A 21 -34.48 -29.62 25.49
CA LEU A 21 -33.15 -29.10 25.81
C LEU A 21 -32.60 -29.81 27.07
N PRO A 22 -31.44 -30.47 27.01
CA PRO A 22 -30.79 -30.95 28.23
C PRO A 22 -30.25 -29.75 29.01
N VAL A 23 -30.52 -29.76 30.32
CA VAL A 23 -29.98 -28.83 31.31
C VAL A 23 -28.45 -28.76 31.14
N ALA A 24 -27.93 -27.56 30.87
CA ALA A 24 -26.50 -27.32 30.69
C ALA A 24 -25.73 -27.76 31.95
N GLN A 25 -24.89 -28.79 31.82
CA GLN A 25 -23.95 -29.16 32.88
C GLN A 25 -22.93 -28.02 33.08
N PRO A 26 -22.66 -27.60 34.33
CA PRO A 26 -21.70 -26.54 34.60
C PRO A 26 -20.28 -27.03 34.24
N GLY A 27 -19.75 -26.55 33.11
CA GLY A 27 -18.41 -26.89 32.62
C GLY A 27 -18.25 -26.83 31.10
N MET A 28 -19.32 -27.03 30.32
CA MET A 28 -19.26 -27.01 28.84
C MET A 28 -18.87 -25.63 28.28
N GLY A 29 -19.31 -24.52 28.88
CA GLY A 29 -18.94 -23.16 28.45
C GLY A 29 -17.44 -22.86 28.53
N GLN A 30 -16.73 -23.42 29.52
CA GLN A 30 -15.28 -23.27 29.61
C GLN A 30 -14.56 -24.12 28.56
N VAL A 31 -15.01 -25.36 28.32
CA VAL A 31 -14.40 -26.25 27.32
C VAL A 31 -14.54 -25.69 25.89
N PHE A 32 -15.70 -25.13 25.51
CA PHE A 32 -15.86 -24.47 24.20
C PHE A 32 -15.00 -23.20 24.06
N SER A 33 -14.85 -22.41 25.13
CA SER A 33 -13.99 -21.21 25.12
C SER A 33 -12.50 -21.56 24.97
N THR A 34 -12.06 -22.67 25.57
CA THR A 34 -10.67 -23.14 25.51
C THR A 34 -10.34 -23.84 24.19
N VAL A 35 -11.26 -24.63 23.64
CA VAL A 35 -11.07 -25.27 22.32
C VAL A 35 -11.06 -24.23 21.19
N SER A 36 -11.88 -23.18 21.30
CA SER A 36 -11.88 -22.07 20.34
C SER A 36 -10.67 -21.14 20.48
N SER A 37 -10.12 -20.95 21.69
CA SER A 37 -8.86 -20.21 21.88
C SER A 37 -7.65 -21.00 21.37
N MET A 38 -7.58 -22.31 21.62
CA MET A 38 -6.53 -23.19 21.07
C MET A 38 -6.58 -23.28 19.54
N GLY A 39 -7.79 -23.38 18.95
CA GLY A 39 -7.95 -23.38 17.49
C GLY A 39 -7.50 -22.06 16.83
N ARG A 40 -7.71 -20.92 17.49
CA ARG A 40 -7.18 -19.62 17.05
C ARG A 40 -5.65 -19.55 17.19
N GLY A 41 -5.10 -20.02 18.31
CA GLY A 41 -3.65 -20.06 18.53
C GLY A 41 -2.91 -20.95 17.52
N LEU A 42 -3.46 -22.12 17.19
CA LEU A 42 -2.87 -23.02 16.19
C LEU A 42 -2.90 -22.43 14.78
N ARG A 43 -3.98 -21.72 14.41
CA ARG A 43 -4.05 -20.99 13.14
C ARG A 43 -3.02 -19.86 13.08
N GLN A 44 -2.92 -19.07 14.15
CA GLN A 44 -1.93 -18.00 14.25
C GLN A 44 -0.49 -18.53 14.18
N ALA A 45 -0.19 -19.65 14.85
CA ALA A 45 1.12 -20.27 14.81
C ALA A 45 1.46 -20.81 13.40
N ASN A 46 0.51 -21.46 12.74
CA ASN A 46 0.71 -21.93 11.36
C ASN A 46 0.89 -20.77 10.37
N GLU A 47 0.13 -19.68 10.54
CA GLU A 47 0.30 -18.47 9.73
C GLU A 47 1.63 -17.78 10.00
N ALA A 48 2.08 -17.69 11.26
CA ALA A 48 3.38 -17.14 11.63
C ALA A 48 4.52 -17.96 11.00
N GLN A 49 4.48 -19.29 11.10
CA GLN A 49 5.48 -20.17 10.49
C GLN A 49 5.46 -20.11 8.95
N LYS A 50 4.28 -19.88 8.35
CA LYS A 50 4.19 -19.65 6.90
C LYS A 50 4.85 -18.32 6.52
N ARG A 51 4.57 -17.24 7.26
CA ARG A 51 5.18 -15.91 7.04
C ARG A 51 6.70 -15.93 7.19
N GLU A 52 7.20 -16.62 8.22
CA GLU A 52 8.64 -16.78 8.46
C GLU A 52 9.32 -17.45 7.26
N ARG A 53 8.75 -18.55 6.74
CA ARG A 53 9.27 -19.21 5.54
C ARG A 53 9.22 -18.34 4.28
N GLU A 54 8.13 -17.59 4.10
CA GLU A 54 7.99 -16.64 2.98
C GLU A 54 9.00 -15.49 3.08
N GLU A 55 9.33 -15.06 4.30
CA GLU A 55 10.36 -14.05 4.58
C GLU A 55 11.77 -14.59 4.30
N GLU A 56 12.09 -15.80 4.77
CA GLU A 56 13.35 -16.48 4.47
C GLU A 56 13.55 -16.67 2.96
N GLU A 57 12.51 -17.08 2.23
CA GLU A 57 12.56 -17.24 0.77
C GLU A 57 12.79 -15.89 0.07
N ARG A 58 12.12 -14.83 0.52
CA ARG A 58 12.35 -13.47 0.01
C ARG A 58 13.77 -12.98 0.27
N ASP A 59 14.32 -13.22 1.46
CA ASP A 59 15.68 -12.85 1.83
C ASP A 59 16.73 -13.62 0.99
N TYR A 60 16.47 -14.91 0.77
CA TYR A 60 17.31 -15.75 -0.09
C TYR A 60 17.30 -15.24 -1.54
N MET A 61 16.12 -15.00 -2.12
CA MET A 61 15.99 -14.50 -3.49
C MET A 61 16.63 -13.12 -3.65
N TYR A 62 16.39 -12.21 -2.70
CA TYR A 62 17.04 -10.90 -2.66
C TYR A 62 18.56 -11.03 -2.71
N THR A 63 19.15 -11.82 -1.82
CA THR A 63 20.60 -12.00 -1.71
C THR A 63 21.21 -12.56 -3.01
N ASN A 64 20.53 -13.50 -3.65
CA ASN A 64 20.96 -14.07 -4.93
C ASN A 64 20.96 -13.02 -6.05
N PHE A 65 19.87 -12.25 -6.18
CA PHE A 65 19.78 -11.19 -7.19
C PHE A 65 20.83 -10.10 -6.97
N ILE A 66 21.08 -9.70 -5.71
CA ILE A 66 22.15 -8.76 -5.38
C ILE A 66 23.52 -9.30 -5.79
N THR A 67 23.85 -10.53 -5.42
CA THR A 67 25.15 -11.15 -5.73
C THR A 67 25.38 -11.22 -7.23
N LEU A 68 24.35 -11.59 -7.99
CA LEU A 68 24.41 -11.68 -9.44
C LEU A 68 24.52 -10.29 -10.08
N ALA A 69 23.75 -9.31 -9.59
CA ALA A 69 23.81 -7.92 -10.04
C ALA A 69 25.21 -7.31 -9.83
N ASP A 70 25.79 -7.49 -8.66
CA ASP A 70 27.14 -7.01 -8.32
C ASP A 70 28.20 -7.66 -9.20
N THR A 71 28.05 -8.96 -9.49
CA THR A 71 28.92 -9.67 -10.43
C THR A 71 28.85 -9.08 -11.83
N PHE A 72 27.65 -8.80 -12.35
CA PHE A 72 27.48 -8.17 -13.66
C PHE A 72 28.03 -6.74 -13.67
N TYR A 73 27.81 -5.96 -12.61
CA TYR A 73 28.35 -4.61 -12.48
C TYR A 73 29.88 -4.60 -12.53
N ASN A 74 30.53 -5.49 -11.78
CA ASN A 74 32.00 -5.60 -11.76
C ASN A 74 32.58 -6.04 -13.10
N ARG A 75 31.80 -6.77 -13.91
CA ARG A 75 32.13 -7.13 -15.29
C ARG A 75 31.73 -6.06 -16.32
N GLN A 76 31.30 -4.88 -15.86
CA GLN A 76 30.81 -3.76 -16.68
C GLN A 76 29.61 -4.12 -17.57
N GLN A 77 28.88 -5.19 -17.24
CA GLN A 77 27.64 -5.59 -17.91
C GLN A 77 26.47 -4.83 -17.28
N TYR A 78 26.48 -3.51 -17.39
CA TYR A 78 25.60 -2.61 -16.63
C TYR A 78 24.11 -2.86 -16.87
N GLU A 79 23.70 -3.14 -18.11
CA GLU A 79 22.30 -3.46 -18.43
C GLU A 79 21.81 -4.70 -17.67
N LYS A 80 22.63 -5.76 -17.63
CA LYS A 80 22.32 -6.96 -16.85
C LYS A 80 22.31 -6.67 -15.35
N ALA A 81 23.25 -5.85 -14.87
CA ALA A 81 23.30 -5.46 -13.47
C ALA A 81 22.02 -4.71 -13.06
N ILE A 82 21.59 -3.72 -13.84
CA ILE A 82 20.34 -2.96 -13.63
C ILE A 82 19.15 -3.92 -13.55
N SER A 83 19.02 -4.84 -14.52
CA SER A 83 17.95 -5.83 -14.53
C SER A 83 17.94 -6.68 -13.25
N GLN A 84 19.08 -7.17 -12.78
CA GLN A 84 19.14 -7.99 -11.56
C GLN A 84 18.89 -7.18 -10.28
N TYR A 85 19.34 -5.92 -10.18
CA TYR A 85 18.97 -5.06 -9.04
C TYR A 85 17.47 -4.77 -9.03
N GLN A 86 16.84 -4.58 -10.20
CA GLN A 86 15.38 -4.43 -10.30
C GLN A 86 14.66 -5.69 -9.84
N GLN A 87 15.17 -6.89 -10.16
CA GLN A 87 14.63 -8.14 -9.63
C GLN A 87 14.77 -8.21 -8.11
N ALA A 88 15.91 -7.80 -7.53
CA ALA A 88 16.09 -7.75 -6.07
C ALA A 88 15.02 -6.87 -5.39
N LEU A 89 14.69 -5.72 -6.00
CA LEU A 89 13.67 -4.80 -5.49
C LEU A 89 12.25 -5.38 -5.46
N LEU A 90 11.96 -6.46 -6.19
CA LEU A 90 10.69 -7.17 -6.11
C LEU A 90 10.54 -7.96 -4.80
N TYR A 91 11.65 -8.30 -4.14
CA TYR A 91 11.66 -9.09 -2.89
C TYR A 91 11.86 -8.20 -1.66
N LYS A 92 12.74 -7.20 -1.77
CA LYS A 92 13.00 -6.21 -0.71
C LYS A 92 13.26 -4.83 -1.30
N ASN A 93 12.48 -3.85 -0.84
CA ASN A 93 12.60 -2.45 -1.21
C ASN A 93 13.74 -1.78 -0.42
N GLU A 94 14.99 -2.09 -0.75
CA GLU A 94 16.16 -1.55 -0.04
C GLU A 94 16.89 -0.46 -0.83
N GLN A 95 17.59 0.43 -0.12
CA GLN A 95 18.31 1.54 -0.73
C GLN A 95 19.51 1.08 -1.58
N TYR A 96 20.20 0.01 -1.18
CA TYR A 96 21.39 -0.48 -1.87
C TYR A 96 21.15 -0.77 -3.36
N PRO A 97 20.20 -1.64 -3.77
CA PRO A 97 19.92 -1.87 -5.18
C PRO A 97 19.46 -0.62 -5.93
N LYS A 98 18.73 0.31 -5.28
CA LYS A 98 18.34 1.60 -5.90
C LYS A 98 19.56 2.43 -6.28
N ASP A 99 20.47 2.62 -5.33
CA ASP A 99 21.71 3.38 -5.56
C ASP A 99 22.57 2.73 -6.65
N ARG A 100 22.65 1.39 -6.65
CA ARG A 100 23.40 0.64 -7.65
C ARG A 100 22.79 0.72 -9.04
N ILE A 101 21.46 0.75 -9.18
CA ILE A 101 20.78 1.00 -10.46
C ILE A 101 21.19 2.37 -11.01
N VAL A 102 21.16 3.41 -10.19
CA VAL A 102 21.53 4.77 -10.61
C VAL A 102 23.01 4.83 -11.02
N LEU A 103 23.89 4.17 -10.26
CA LEU A 103 25.33 4.09 -10.59
C LEU A 103 25.59 3.31 -11.88
N ALA A 104 24.91 2.18 -12.09
CA ALA A 104 25.03 1.35 -13.28
C ALA A 104 24.53 2.09 -14.53
N THR A 105 23.39 2.77 -14.41
CA THR A 105 22.82 3.63 -15.46
C THR A 105 23.81 4.74 -15.82
N ALA A 106 24.40 5.40 -14.82
CA ALA A 106 25.39 6.43 -15.05
C ALA A 106 26.67 5.88 -15.71
N ALA A 107 27.10 4.66 -15.37
CA ALA A 107 28.26 4.03 -15.98
C ALA A 107 27.98 3.62 -17.44
N GLN A 108 26.80 3.09 -17.73
CA GLN A 108 26.34 2.77 -19.08
C GLN A 108 26.27 4.01 -19.97
N GLY A 109 25.61 5.08 -19.51
CA GLY A 109 25.50 6.31 -20.29
C GLY A 109 26.87 6.99 -20.55
N ARG A 110 27.83 6.85 -19.63
CA ARG A 110 29.21 7.33 -19.87
C ARG A 110 29.92 6.58 -21.01
N LEU A 111 29.60 5.31 -21.26
CA LEU A 111 30.12 4.58 -22.41
C LEU A 111 29.54 5.10 -23.73
N ASN A 112 28.30 5.60 -23.69
CA ASN A 112 27.62 6.17 -24.86
C ASN A 112 28.14 7.58 -25.23
N GLY A 113 28.71 8.31 -24.26
CA GLY A 113 29.42 9.58 -24.50
C GLY A 113 28.55 10.82 -24.75
N ASP A 114 27.22 10.71 -24.79
CA ASP A 114 26.30 11.87 -24.88
C ASP A 114 25.90 12.33 -23.47
N PRO A 115 26.36 13.52 -22.99
CA PRO A 115 25.97 14.05 -21.69
C PRO A 115 24.46 14.26 -21.54
N TYR A 116 23.76 14.60 -22.63
CA TYR A 116 22.31 14.76 -22.61
C TYR A 116 21.62 13.42 -22.33
N GLN A 117 21.98 12.39 -23.09
CA GLN A 117 21.39 11.06 -22.91
C GLN A 117 21.69 10.52 -21.51
N LEU A 118 22.91 10.72 -21.00
CA LEU A 118 23.27 10.36 -19.64
C LEU A 118 22.39 11.03 -18.57
N ALA A 119 22.09 12.32 -18.74
CA ALA A 119 21.22 13.05 -17.82
C ALA A 119 19.77 12.54 -17.90
N VAL A 120 19.27 12.26 -19.11
CA VAL A 120 17.96 11.64 -19.35
C VAL A 120 17.88 10.25 -18.69
N ASP A 121 18.83 9.35 -18.97
CA ASP A 121 18.83 7.99 -18.43
C ASP A 121 18.84 7.99 -16.90
N LYS A 122 19.63 8.89 -16.28
CA LYS A 122 19.63 9.08 -14.83
C LYS A 122 18.28 9.59 -14.32
N GLY A 123 17.68 10.57 -15.01
CA GLY A 123 16.36 11.10 -14.67
C GLY A 123 15.30 10.01 -14.71
N ASP A 124 15.25 9.23 -15.80
CA ASP A 124 14.31 8.13 -15.99
C ASP A 124 14.49 7.04 -14.92
N SER A 125 15.74 6.69 -14.62
CA SER A 125 16.08 5.74 -13.56
C SER A 125 15.58 6.20 -12.19
N LEU A 126 15.86 7.45 -11.81
CA LEU A 126 15.42 8.03 -10.54
C LEU A 126 13.89 8.13 -10.49
N PHE A 127 13.25 8.52 -11.60
CA PHE A 127 11.79 8.60 -11.70
C PHE A 127 11.13 7.23 -11.50
N ALA A 128 11.64 6.18 -12.15
CA ALA A 128 11.14 4.81 -11.99
C ALA A 128 11.29 4.29 -10.55
N LEU A 129 12.30 4.78 -9.83
CA LEU A 129 12.52 4.49 -8.40
C LEU A 129 11.68 5.39 -7.48
N SER A 130 10.74 6.18 -8.03
CA SER A 130 9.92 7.18 -7.32
C SER A 130 10.73 8.26 -6.58
N GLN A 131 12.00 8.46 -6.98
CA GLN A 131 12.87 9.52 -6.48
C GLN A 131 12.63 10.79 -7.31
N TYR A 132 11.43 11.35 -7.19
CA TYR A 132 10.94 12.44 -8.04
C TYR A 132 11.77 13.72 -7.94
N GLN A 133 12.20 14.12 -6.74
CA GLN A 133 13.00 15.34 -6.59
C GLN A 133 14.40 15.18 -7.23
N PRO A 134 15.17 14.11 -6.97
CA PRO A 134 16.40 13.83 -7.71
C PRO A 134 16.20 13.66 -9.23
N SER A 135 15.09 13.08 -9.69
CA SER A 135 14.84 12.93 -11.14
C SER A 135 14.64 14.28 -11.82
N ILE A 136 13.90 15.21 -11.19
CA ILE A 136 13.72 16.60 -11.66
C ILE A 136 15.08 17.29 -11.84
N GLU A 137 16.02 17.12 -10.91
CA GLU A 137 17.37 17.71 -11.02
C GLU A 137 18.10 17.22 -12.29
N ARG A 138 18.00 15.92 -12.60
CA ARG A 138 18.65 15.33 -13.78
C ARG A 138 17.95 15.69 -15.09
N TYR A 139 16.63 15.78 -15.09
CA TYR A 139 15.93 16.28 -16.26
C TYR A 139 16.22 17.77 -16.51
N ASN A 140 16.33 18.59 -15.46
CA ASN A 140 16.76 19.98 -15.61
C ASN A 140 18.18 20.08 -16.15
N GLU A 141 19.11 19.21 -15.72
CA GLU A 141 20.44 19.09 -16.34
C GLU A 141 20.32 18.78 -17.85
N ALA A 142 19.49 17.82 -18.25
CA ALA A 142 19.24 17.51 -19.66
C ALA A 142 18.67 18.72 -20.44
N ILE A 143 17.75 19.50 -19.84
CA ILE A 143 17.20 20.74 -20.44
C ILE A 143 18.30 21.78 -20.65
N THR A 144 19.24 21.92 -19.71
CA THR A 144 20.37 22.86 -19.87
C THR A 144 21.31 22.44 -21.01
N LEU A 145 21.48 21.13 -21.23
CA LEU A 145 22.33 20.58 -22.28
C LEU A 145 21.68 20.68 -23.67
N LYS A 146 20.36 20.44 -23.78
CA LYS A 146 19.58 20.57 -25.02
C LYS A 146 18.21 21.19 -24.73
N SER A 147 18.13 22.52 -24.74
CA SER A 147 16.92 23.26 -24.34
C SER A 147 15.72 23.10 -25.28
N GLY A 148 15.93 22.66 -26.52
CA GLY A 148 14.87 22.40 -27.50
C GLY A 148 14.11 21.08 -27.31
N GLU A 149 14.60 20.19 -26.44
CA GLU A 149 14.00 18.87 -26.23
C GLU A 149 12.76 18.96 -25.33
N GLN A 150 11.68 18.33 -25.77
CA GLN A 150 10.41 18.31 -25.02
C GLN A 150 10.40 17.22 -23.95
N TYR A 151 11.03 16.07 -24.22
CA TYR A 151 10.96 14.91 -23.35
C TYR A 151 11.34 15.20 -21.88
N PRO A 152 12.49 15.84 -21.57
CA PRO A 152 12.83 16.14 -20.17
C PRO A 152 11.85 17.11 -19.50
N ARG A 153 11.26 18.05 -20.26
CA ARG A 153 10.28 19.01 -19.75
C ARG A 153 8.98 18.30 -19.35
N ASP A 154 8.52 17.37 -20.20
CA ASP A 154 7.35 16.54 -19.89
C ASP A 154 7.59 15.68 -18.66
N GLN A 155 8.80 15.13 -18.51
CA GLN A 155 9.15 14.33 -17.33
C GLN A 155 9.24 15.16 -16.04
N VAL A 156 9.75 16.40 -16.10
CA VAL A 156 9.70 17.33 -14.95
C VAL A 156 8.25 17.61 -14.56
N THR A 157 7.36 17.84 -15.53
CA THR A 157 5.92 18.04 -15.26
C THR A 157 5.32 16.82 -14.57
N LYS A 158 5.57 15.61 -15.08
CA LYS A 158 5.10 14.35 -14.47
C LYS A 158 5.65 14.16 -13.05
N ALA A 159 6.93 14.40 -12.84
CA ALA A 159 7.57 14.23 -11.53
C ALA A 159 7.02 15.22 -10.49
N ASN A 160 6.76 16.47 -10.91
CA ASN A 160 6.12 17.46 -10.05
C ASN A 160 4.67 17.07 -9.70
N LEU A 161 3.92 16.50 -10.67
CA LEU A 161 2.56 16.01 -10.40
C LEU A 161 2.58 14.90 -9.36
N GLU A 162 3.46 13.90 -9.50
CA GLU A 162 3.62 12.84 -8.51
C GLU A 162 4.01 13.41 -7.14
N LEU A 163 5.02 14.29 -7.09
CA LEU A 163 5.46 14.92 -5.84
C LEU A 163 4.34 15.73 -5.16
N ALA A 164 3.49 16.40 -5.94
CA ALA A 164 2.34 17.13 -5.42
C ALA A 164 1.26 16.17 -4.91
N ARG A 165 0.98 15.09 -5.65
CA ARG A 165 -0.01 14.08 -5.28
C ARG A 165 0.27 13.48 -3.90
N TRP A 166 1.53 13.15 -3.63
CA TRP A 166 1.97 12.61 -2.35
C TRP A 166 1.90 13.59 -1.16
N LYS A 167 1.51 14.86 -1.40
CA LYS A 167 1.25 15.88 -0.37
C LYS A 167 -0.24 16.17 -0.17
N THR A 168 -1.11 15.40 -0.81
CA THR A 168 -2.56 15.52 -0.71
C THR A 168 -3.14 14.34 0.05
N VAL A 169 -4.30 14.54 0.67
CA VAL A 169 -5.14 13.42 1.10
C VAL A 169 -5.89 12.91 -0.12
N HIS A 170 -5.78 11.62 -0.38
CA HIS A 170 -6.51 10.93 -1.44
C HIS A 170 -7.82 10.41 -0.86
N PHE A 171 -8.93 10.97 -1.33
CA PHE A 171 -10.27 10.47 -1.06
C PHE A 171 -10.75 9.65 -2.27
N SER A 172 -11.38 8.51 -2.01
CA SER A 172 -11.94 7.68 -3.08
C SER A 172 -13.39 7.28 -2.79
N GLY A 173 -14.16 7.27 -3.87
CA GLY A 173 -15.49 6.71 -4.00
C GLY A 173 -15.53 5.16 -3.94
N LEU A 174 -14.36 4.54 -3.76
CA LEU A 174 -14.14 3.10 -3.66
C LEU A 174 -13.13 2.81 -2.54
N PRO A 175 -13.06 1.56 -2.04
CA PRO A 175 -11.99 1.13 -1.15
C PRO A 175 -10.61 1.36 -1.79
N ILE A 176 -9.67 1.90 -1.02
CA ILE A 176 -8.30 2.11 -1.49
C ILE A 176 -7.46 0.84 -1.25
N ALA A 177 -6.79 0.38 -2.29
CA ALA A 177 -5.95 -0.82 -2.29
C ALA A 177 -4.61 -0.59 -3.00
N GLY A 178 -3.77 -1.64 -3.06
CA GLY A 178 -2.46 -1.60 -3.71
C GLY A 178 -2.54 -1.60 -5.24
N GLN A 179 -3.67 -2.04 -5.77
CA GLN A 179 -3.97 -2.11 -7.20
C GLN A 179 -5.39 -1.62 -7.45
N ARG A 180 -5.59 -1.08 -8.65
CA ARG A 180 -6.91 -0.69 -9.13
C ARG A 180 -7.60 -1.91 -9.70
N VAL A 181 -8.85 -2.10 -9.31
CA VAL A 181 -9.78 -3.02 -9.96
C VAL A 181 -11.00 -2.19 -10.32
N ASP A 182 -11.35 -2.18 -11.60
CA ASP A 182 -12.43 -1.34 -12.09
C ASP A 182 -13.72 -1.58 -11.30
N GLU A 183 -14.31 -0.47 -10.83
CA GLU A 183 -15.53 -0.44 -10.02
C GLU A 183 -15.44 -1.17 -8.66
N GLN A 184 -14.26 -1.64 -8.25
CA GLN A 184 -14.08 -2.37 -6.98
C GLN A 184 -13.04 -1.74 -6.04
N SER A 185 -11.95 -1.19 -6.59
CA SER A 185 -10.93 -0.55 -5.78
C SER A 185 -10.19 0.56 -6.53
N SER A 186 -9.90 1.63 -5.79
CA SER A 186 -8.92 2.62 -6.23
C SER A 186 -7.53 2.20 -5.83
N LYS A 187 -6.55 2.44 -6.71
CA LYS A 187 -5.14 2.33 -6.31
C LYS A 187 -4.77 3.58 -5.50
N ALA A 188 -4.18 3.39 -4.33
CA ALA A 188 -3.69 4.50 -3.51
C ALA A 188 -2.79 5.45 -4.34
N PHE A 189 -3.06 6.76 -4.26
CA PHE A 189 -2.34 7.80 -4.98
C PHE A 189 -2.28 7.60 -6.51
N SER A 190 -3.36 7.08 -7.10
CA SER A 190 -3.55 7.00 -8.55
C SER A 190 -4.80 7.76 -8.97
N ASP A 191 -4.76 8.44 -10.12
CA ASP A 191 -5.97 9.00 -10.71
C ASP A 191 -6.92 7.89 -11.18
N ASP A 192 -8.19 8.04 -10.84
CA ASP A 192 -9.32 7.29 -11.39
C ASP A 192 -10.60 8.13 -11.29
N PRO A 193 -11.71 7.71 -11.93
CA PRO A 193 -12.96 8.48 -11.94
C PRO A 193 -13.63 8.68 -10.56
N TRP A 194 -13.10 8.05 -9.51
CA TRP A 194 -13.67 8.05 -8.16
C TRP A 194 -12.79 8.81 -7.16
N SER A 195 -11.70 9.43 -7.62
CA SER A 195 -10.66 9.95 -6.75
C SER A 195 -10.62 11.48 -6.71
N ASP A 196 -10.54 12.02 -5.50
CA ASP A 196 -10.22 13.43 -5.23
C ASP A 196 -8.89 13.54 -4.45
N PHE A 197 -8.10 14.55 -4.80
CA PHE A 197 -6.80 14.82 -4.16
C PHE A 197 -6.83 16.20 -3.51
N VAL A 198 -6.92 16.22 -2.18
CA VAL A 198 -7.17 17.45 -1.43
C VAL A 198 -5.92 17.88 -0.69
N VAL A 199 -5.46 19.11 -0.95
CA VAL A 199 -4.29 19.70 -0.27
C VAL A 199 -4.61 20.11 1.17
N ALA A 200 -3.57 20.36 1.96
CA ALA A 200 -3.71 20.94 3.30
C ALA A 200 -4.54 22.23 3.27
N GLY A 201 -5.49 22.35 4.19
CA GLY A 201 -6.46 23.44 4.21
C GLY A 201 -7.63 23.21 5.17
N ARG A 202 -8.48 24.23 5.27
CA ARG A 202 -9.72 24.21 6.05
C ARG A 202 -10.90 24.24 5.08
N TYR A 203 -11.73 23.20 5.10
CA TYR A 203 -12.86 23.05 4.19
C TYR A 203 -14.15 23.07 5.00
N ALA A 204 -14.83 24.22 5.01
CA ALA A 204 -16.09 24.41 5.75
C ALA A 204 -17.24 23.53 5.24
N TRP A 205 -17.08 23.01 4.02
CA TRP A 205 -18.04 22.16 3.31
C TRP A 205 -17.29 21.03 2.62
N THR A 206 -17.43 19.81 3.12
CA THR A 206 -16.78 18.63 2.52
C THR A 206 -17.28 18.37 1.10
N ASP A 207 -18.59 18.51 0.86
CA ASP A 207 -19.26 18.35 -0.45
C ASP A 207 -18.75 19.28 -1.56
N ARG A 208 -18.12 20.41 -1.20
CA ARG A 208 -17.50 21.32 -2.18
C ARG A 208 -16.04 21.01 -2.47
N ALA A 209 -15.39 20.29 -1.57
CA ALA A 209 -13.99 19.91 -1.72
C ALA A 209 -13.83 18.57 -2.45
N LEU A 210 -14.85 17.71 -2.38
CA LEU A 210 -14.89 16.40 -3.00
C LEU A 210 -15.90 16.43 -4.15
N THR A 211 -15.43 16.21 -5.38
CA THR A 211 -16.28 16.26 -6.59
C THR A 211 -16.60 14.87 -7.12
N PHE A 212 -15.66 13.95 -7.02
CA PHE A 212 -15.72 12.62 -7.60
C PHE A 212 -15.93 11.55 -6.54
N SER A 213 -15.20 11.65 -5.43
CA SER A 213 -15.18 10.62 -4.39
C SER A 213 -16.47 10.57 -3.57
N ASN A 214 -17.30 11.63 -3.63
CA ASN A 214 -18.59 11.70 -2.95
C ASN A 214 -19.80 11.31 -3.83
N PHE A 215 -19.58 10.95 -5.10
CA PHE A 215 -20.66 10.69 -6.05
C PHE A 215 -21.32 9.32 -5.85
N THR A 216 -20.54 8.30 -5.49
CA THR A 216 -21.01 6.94 -5.20
C THR A 216 -21.02 6.67 -3.70
N GLU A 217 -19.87 6.35 -3.13
CA GLU A 217 -19.70 5.90 -1.74
C GLU A 217 -18.32 6.38 -1.27
N LEU A 218 -18.23 7.28 -0.28
CA LEU A 218 -16.91 7.77 0.17
C LEU A 218 -16.23 6.69 1.04
N ASP A 219 -15.64 5.70 0.39
CA ASP A 219 -15.28 4.42 0.99
C ASP A 219 -13.82 4.31 1.43
N GLY A 220 -12.95 5.12 0.84
CA GLY A 220 -11.52 5.05 1.07
C GLY A 220 -10.88 6.41 1.28
N VAL A 221 -9.98 6.50 2.25
CA VAL A 221 -9.10 7.66 2.42
C VAL A 221 -7.67 7.20 2.64
N ALA A 222 -6.73 7.72 1.85
CA ALA A 222 -5.30 7.57 2.10
C ALA A 222 -4.70 8.92 2.50
N ILE A 223 -4.08 8.94 3.68
CA ILE A 223 -3.54 10.13 4.33
C ILE A 223 -2.03 9.96 4.34
N PRO A 224 -1.25 10.78 3.61
CA PRO A 224 0.20 10.60 3.53
C PRO A 224 0.87 10.90 4.87
N ALA A 225 2.14 10.52 4.99
CA ALA A 225 2.95 10.89 6.14
C ALA A 225 2.95 12.40 6.38
N ASN A 226 3.15 12.81 7.65
CA ASN A 226 3.19 14.20 8.06
C ASN A 226 1.91 15.00 7.73
N THR A 227 0.77 14.32 7.63
CA THR A 227 -0.53 14.94 7.37
C THR A 227 -1.54 14.46 8.41
N ARG A 228 -2.29 15.39 9.02
CA ARG A 228 -3.40 15.08 9.93
C ARG A 228 -4.71 15.47 9.25
N LEU A 229 -5.65 14.53 9.20
CA LEU A 229 -7.01 14.74 8.73
C LEU A 229 -7.97 14.73 9.92
N ILE A 230 -8.75 15.79 10.06
CA ILE A 230 -9.84 15.89 11.02
C ILE A 230 -11.14 16.10 10.23
N VAL A 231 -12.16 15.30 10.52
CA VAL A 231 -13.49 15.42 9.90
C VAL A 231 -14.53 15.63 10.98
N TYR A 232 -15.37 16.63 10.78
CA TYR A 232 -16.43 17.05 11.69
C TYR A 232 -17.80 16.72 11.10
N SER A 233 -18.76 16.37 11.97
CA SER A 233 -20.11 15.99 11.55
C SER A 233 -20.94 17.15 11.00
N GLU A 234 -20.57 18.39 11.32
CA GLU A 234 -21.25 19.58 10.85
C GLU A 234 -20.29 20.50 10.08
N ARG A 235 -20.89 21.41 9.33
CA ARG A 235 -20.19 22.46 8.59
C ARG A 235 -19.48 23.42 9.54
N ASP A 236 -18.51 24.15 8.99
CA ASP A 236 -17.77 25.18 9.74
C ASP A 236 -17.07 24.66 11.02
N PHE A 237 -16.58 23.41 10.98
CA PHE A 237 -15.76 22.77 12.03
C PHE A 237 -16.52 22.57 13.35
N LYS A 238 -17.79 22.18 13.25
CA LYS A 238 -18.71 22.01 14.39
C LYS A 238 -19.20 20.57 14.52
N GLY A 239 -19.91 20.31 15.62
CA GLY A 239 -20.46 19.00 15.93
C GLY A 239 -19.40 18.04 16.46
N THR A 240 -19.65 16.75 16.31
CA THR A 240 -18.74 15.70 16.76
C THR A 240 -17.62 15.46 15.76
N VAL A 241 -16.43 15.13 16.25
CA VAL A 241 -15.32 14.67 15.41
C VAL A 241 -15.60 13.24 14.97
N LEU A 242 -15.71 13.03 13.66
CA LEU A 242 -15.98 11.73 13.04
C LEU A 242 -14.70 10.96 12.68
N LEU A 243 -13.63 11.70 12.36
CA LEU A 243 -12.29 11.16 12.15
C LEU A 243 -11.25 12.16 12.65
N ASP A 244 -10.21 11.64 13.29
CA ASP A 244 -9.00 12.38 13.61
C ASP A 244 -7.81 11.42 13.51
N ILE A 245 -7.13 11.43 12.37
CA ILE A 245 -6.00 10.55 12.09
C ILE A 245 -4.81 11.34 11.58
N THR A 246 -3.64 10.94 12.04
CA THR A 246 -2.36 11.36 11.49
C THR A 246 -1.80 10.24 10.61
N GLY A 247 -1.42 10.59 9.38
CA GLY A 247 -0.82 9.66 8.44
C GLY A 247 0.65 9.33 8.75
N PRO A 248 1.22 8.31 8.09
CA PRO A 248 0.61 7.60 6.98
C PRO A 248 -0.53 6.68 7.45
N ALA A 249 -1.67 6.71 6.76
CA ALA A 249 -2.80 5.85 7.08
C ALA A 249 -3.65 5.56 5.83
N ILE A 250 -4.24 4.36 5.77
CA ILE A 250 -5.37 4.08 4.87
C ILE A 250 -6.58 3.75 5.74
N VAL A 251 -7.66 4.48 5.53
CA VAL A 251 -8.92 4.30 6.24
C VAL A 251 -9.92 3.67 5.27
N TYR A 252 -10.37 2.46 5.58
CA TYR A 252 -11.56 1.88 4.99
C TYR A 252 -12.79 2.37 5.74
N ASN A 253 -13.82 2.75 5.03
CA ASN A 253 -14.97 3.38 5.65
C ASN A 253 -16.34 2.81 5.24
N SER A 254 -16.42 1.62 4.66
CA SER A 254 -17.76 1.05 4.53
C SER A 254 -18.30 0.60 5.90
N ALA A 255 -19.63 0.69 6.07
CA ALA A 255 -20.35 -0.01 7.12
C ALA A 255 -20.25 -1.55 6.98
N GLY A 256 -19.85 -2.03 5.79
CA GLY A 256 -19.59 -3.42 5.49
C GLY A 256 -18.29 -3.98 6.07
N ILE A 257 -18.11 -5.28 5.86
CA ILE A 257 -16.85 -5.95 6.17
C ILE A 257 -15.82 -5.53 5.10
N PRO A 258 -14.62 -5.08 5.48
CA PRO A 258 -13.57 -4.76 4.53
C PRO A 258 -13.29 -5.92 3.57
N PRO A 259 -12.95 -5.64 2.29
CA PRO A 259 -12.59 -6.69 1.34
C PRO A 259 -11.54 -7.64 1.91
N THR A 260 -11.69 -8.93 1.59
CA THR A 260 -10.75 -9.96 2.04
C THR A 260 -9.33 -9.55 1.70
N GLY A 261 -8.48 -9.46 2.72
CA GLY A 261 -7.07 -9.12 2.54
C GLY A 261 -6.73 -7.64 2.72
N PHE A 262 -7.69 -6.72 2.87
CA PHE A 262 -7.41 -5.28 3.06
C PHE A 262 -6.36 -5.01 4.16
N PHE A 263 -6.50 -5.68 5.31
CA PHE A 263 -5.58 -5.57 6.46
C PHE A 263 -4.36 -6.48 6.40
N THR A 264 -4.15 -7.22 5.31
CA THR A 264 -3.06 -8.19 5.23
C THR A 264 -2.31 -8.14 3.90
N GLU A 265 -2.85 -7.48 2.88
CA GLU A 265 -2.26 -7.46 1.54
C GLU A 265 -0.94 -6.68 1.56
N THR A 266 0.06 -7.28 0.91
CA THR A 266 1.31 -6.62 0.59
C THR A 266 1.17 -5.95 -0.75
N TYR A 267 1.35 -4.64 -0.80
CA TYR A 267 1.36 -3.89 -2.04
C TYR A 267 2.61 -4.23 -2.85
N THR A 268 2.40 -4.45 -4.14
CA THR A 268 3.50 -4.73 -5.07
C THR A 268 4.24 -3.46 -5.50
N THR A 269 3.64 -2.28 -5.29
CA THR A 269 4.32 -0.99 -5.52
C THR A 269 5.18 -0.67 -4.29
N PRO A 270 6.51 -0.61 -4.40
CA PRO A 270 7.39 -0.52 -3.23
C PRO A 270 7.13 0.73 -2.37
N LEU A 271 6.97 1.90 -2.99
CA LEU A 271 6.67 3.14 -2.28
C LEU A 271 5.31 3.09 -1.55
N LEU A 272 4.30 2.49 -2.17
CA LEU A 272 2.99 2.29 -1.52
C LEU A 272 3.13 1.35 -0.33
N GLN A 273 3.87 0.24 -0.46
CA GLN A 273 4.02 -0.74 0.62
C GLN A 273 4.81 -0.17 1.80
N GLU A 274 5.85 0.60 1.51
CA GLU A 274 6.68 1.28 2.51
C GLU A 274 5.86 2.35 3.26
N THR A 275 5.04 3.12 2.55
CA THR A 275 4.23 4.18 3.15
C THR A 275 3.02 3.63 3.88
N PHE A 276 2.34 2.64 3.29
CA PHE A 276 1.07 2.10 3.77
C PHE A 276 1.12 0.58 4.00
N PRO A 277 2.02 0.09 4.88
CA PRO A 277 2.00 -1.31 5.26
C PRO A 277 0.67 -1.65 5.97
N PRO A 278 0.31 -2.94 6.09
CA PRO A 278 -0.89 -3.36 6.80
C PRO A 278 -1.11 -2.72 8.18
N ALA A 279 -0.03 -2.44 8.91
CA ALA A 279 -0.07 -1.87 10.26
C ALA A 279 -0.66 -0.45 10.34
N VAL A 280 -0.71 0.29 9.23
CA VAL A 280 -1.30 1.65 9.20
C VAL A 280 -2.67 1.69 8.52
N ARG A 281 -3.29 0.53 8.32
CA ARG A 281 -4.61 0.42 7.70
C ARG A 281 -5.65 0.17 8.78
N THR A 282 -6.72 0.94 8.77
CA THR A 282 -7.79 0.85 9.77
C THR A 282 -9.15 0.91 9.10
N GLN A 283 -10.16 0.38 9.78
CA GLN A 283 -11.55 0.69 9.49
C GLN A 283 -11.99 1.88 10.33
N SER A 284 -12.76 2.79 9.73
CA SER A 284 -13.45 3.87 10.42
C SER A 284 -14.57 3.31 11.29
N ASN A 285 -14.80 3.96 12.44
CA ASN A 285 -15.93 3.64 13.32
C ASN A 285 -17.14 4.57 13.07
N SER A 286 -17.08 5.41 12.05
CA SER A 286 -18.15 6.33 11.65
C SER A 286 -18.55 6.08 10.20
N ASP A 287 -19.67 6.67 9.78
CA ASP A 287 -20.19 6.56 8.43
C ASP A 287 -19.81 7.78 7.58
N MET A 288 -18.97 7.64 6.54
CA MET A 288 -18.59 8.74 5.64
C MET A 288 -19.72 9.26 4.76
N HIS A 289 -20.83 8.55 4.61
CA HIS A 289 -22.01 9.17 3.99
C HIS A 289 -22.48 10.39 4.82
N LEU A 290 -22.12 10.46 6.11
CA LEU A 290 -22.37 11.63 6.95
C LEU A 290 -21.28 12.70 6.82
N TRP A 291 -20.04 12.34 6.50
CA TRP A 291 -18.90 13.27 6.42
C TRP A 291 -19.11 14.31 5.34
N ILE A 292 -19.82 13.94 4.27
CA ILE A 292 -20.07 14.83 3.13
C ILE A 292 -20.89 16.06 3.51
N ASN A 293 -21.73 15.94 4.54
CA ASN A 293 -22.55 17.03 5.05
C ASN A 293 -21.80 17.92 6.04
N GLY A 294 -20.60 17.52 6.44
CA GLY A 294 -19.79 18.17 7.46
C GLY A 294 -18.72 19.11 6.91
N SER A 295 -17.61 19.14 7.61
CA SER A 295 -16.42 19.92 7.28
C SER A 295 -15.15 19.15 7.63
N MET A 296 -14.01 19.58 7.11
CA MET A 296 -12.72 18.92 7.39
C MET A 296 -11.54 19.88 7.44
N GLU A 297 -10.53 19.49 8.22
CA GLU A 297 -9.24 20.14 8.28
C GLU A 297 -8.15 19.15 7.88
N ILE A 298 -7.28 19.59 6.97
CA ILE A 298 -6.09 18.85 6.55
C ILE A 298 -4.89 19.71 6.95
N LEU A 299 -4.08 19.19 7.85
CA LEU A 299 -2.95 19.90 8.43
C LEU A 299 -1.64 19.22 8.05
N THR A 300 -0.66 19.99 7.62
CA THR A 300 0.73 19.52 7.54
C THR A 300 1.34 19.60 8.94
N ILE A 301 1.82 18.47 9.45
CA ILE A 301 2.53 18.39 10.72
C ILE A 301 4.04 18.32 10.47
N LYS A 302 4.84 18.85 11.40
CA LYS A 302 6.30 18.90 11.30
C LYS A 302 6.94 17.79 12.11
#